data_AF-A0A0P9AFA1-F1
#
_entry.id   AF-A0A0P9AFA1-F1
#
_cell.length_a   1.000
_cell.length_b   1.000
_cell.length_c   1.000
_cell.angle_alpha   90.00
_cell.angle_beta   90.00
_cell.angle_gamma   90.00
#
_symmetry.space_group_name_H-M   'P 1'
#
loop_
_entity.id
_entity.type
_entity.pdbx_description
1 polymer ?
#
loop_
_entity_poly.entity_id
_entity_poly.type
_entity_poly.pdbx_seq_one_letter_code
_entity_poly.pdbx_strand_id
1 'polypeptide(L)'
;MYNDIKKRIRRRKLRFRMCMLLIITCTATIYLFTTPVIKVKDIIVEGNVVCTEDKIIELSGIEYGDNLLRLNMREITQNVLTNSYIESCDIKRTLFGNIYISVQERQSAAISTFGEDFVTIDKKGVVIEVLDSVSGISLPAVEGLDITEAIPGKTMVLSDERKLNVFLKIFDNIAKDDFSAIIKGIDMNNLMSIIIKTAQDINIKLGSIENIEYKIKVSRAILEQDDSIKGLKGTIDVSFDGNPVFRQE
;
A
#
# COMPACT_ATOMS: atom_id res chain seq x y z
N MET A 1 -72.17 -26.08 0.52
CA MET A 1 -71.69 -27.12 1.47
C MET A 1 -70.61 -28.04 0.89
N TYR A 2 -70.86 -28.88 -0.13
CA TYR A 2 -69.84 -29.78 -0.70
C TYR A 2 -68.64 -29.02 -1.31
N ASN A 3 -68.89 -27.94 -2.06
CA ASN A 3 -67.83 -27.11 -2.65
C ASN A 3 -67.00 -26.33 -1.63
N ASP A 4 -67.59 -25.93 -0.50
CA ASP A 4 -66.88 -25.24 0.59
C ASP A 4 -65.95 -26.17 1.36
N ILE A 5 -66.38 -27.42 1.57
CA ILE A 5 -65.56 -28.48 2.17
C ILE A 5 -64.39 -28.82 1.25
N LYS A 6 -64.61 -28.99 -0.06
CA LYS A 6 -63.53 -29.19 -1.06
C LYS A 6 -62.54 -28.02 -1.10
N LYS A 7 -63.01 -26.76 -1.04
CA LYS A 7 -62.15 -25.56 -0.96
C LYS A 7 -61.30 -25.54 0.33
N ARG A 8 -61.90 -25.85 1.49
CA ARG A 8 -61.17 -25.91 2.78
C ARG A 8 -60.09 -27.00 2.79
N ILE A 9 -60.38 -28.18 2.25
CA ILE A 9 -59.41 -29.29 2.13
C ILE A 9 -58.26 -28.91 1.19
N ARG A 10 -58.56 -28.29 0.03
CA ARG A 10 -57.54 -27.86 -0.94
C ARG A 10 -56.60 -26.80 -0.37
N ARG A 11 -57.12 -25.83 0.41
CA ARG A 11 -56.33 -24.82 1.12
C ARG A 11 -55.48 -25.41 2.27
N ARG A 12 -55.96 -26.44 2.97
CA ARG A 12 -55.15 -27.17 3.98
C ARG A 12 -54.00 -27.93 3.31
N LYS A 13 -54.25 -28.66 2.21
CA LYS A 13 -53.19 -29.36 1.45
C LYS A 13 -52.16 -28.40 0.87
N LEU A 14 -52.57 -27.23 0.37
CA LEU A 14 -51.65 -26.22 -0.13
C LEU A 14 -50.80 -25.64 1.00
N ARG A 15 -51.39 -25.26 2.14
CA ARG A 15 -50.64 -24.81 3.33
C ARG A 15 -49.67 -25.87 3.83
N PHE A 16 -50.09 -27.13 3.90
CA PHE A 16 -49.21 -28.23 4.28
C PHE A 16 -48.03 -28.38 3.31
N ARG A 17 -48.27 -28.33 2.00
CA ARG A 17 -47.20 -28.33 0.98
C ARG A 17 -46.25 -27.15 1.15
N MET A 18 -46.77 -25.95 1.41
CA MET A 18 -45.91 -24.77 1.66
C MET A 18 -45.11 -24.92 2.94
N CYS A 19 -45.69 -25.40 4.04
CA CYS A 19 -44.96 -25.66 5.28
C CYS A 19 -43.87 -26.72 5.08
N MET A 20 -44.15 -27.79 4.34
CA MET A 20 -43.19 -28.86 4.06
C MET A 20 -42.05 -28.34 3.17
N LEU A 21 -42.36 -27.52 2.17
CA LEU A 21 -41.36 -26.85 1.34
C LEU A 21 -40.48 -25.89 2.17
N LEU A 22 -41.09 -25.14 3.09
CA LEU A 22 -40.37 -24.22 3.98
C LEU A 22 -39.44 -24.97 4.94
N ILE A 23 -39.90 -26.09 5.53
CA ILE A 23 -39.07 -26.97 6.37
C ILE A 23 -37.89 -27.55 5.58
N ILE A 24 -38.12 -28.01 4.34
CA ILE A 24 -37.05 -28.52 3.46
C ILE A 24 -36.03 -27.40 3.17
N THR A 25 -36.49 -26.19 2.83
CA THR A 25 -35.56 -25.08 2.57
C THR A 25 -34.77 -24.68 3.82
N CYS A 26 -35.38 -24.65 5.00
CA CYS A 26 -34.68 -24.35 6.26
C CYS A 26 -33.69 -25.44 6.65
N THR A 27 -34.05 -26.71 6.50
CA THR A 27 -33.14 -27.83 6.81
C THR A 27 -31.98 -27.90 5.81
N ALA A 28 -32.25 -27.67 4.53
CA ALA A 28 -31.22 -27.59 3.49
C ALA A 28 -30.28 -26.41 3.71
N THR A 29 -30.78 -25.22 4.08
CA THR A 29 -29.91 -24.08 4.42
C THR A 29 -29.09 -24.38 5.66
N ILE A 30 -29.70 -24.84 6.76
CA ILE A 30 -28.95 -25.22 7.97
C ILE A 30 -27.85 -26.23 7.63
N TYR A 31 -28.16 -27.28 6.86
CA TYR A 31 -27.18 -28.28 6.46
C TYR A 31 -26.03 -27.73 5.59
N LEU A 32 -26.34 -26.83 4.65
CA LEU A 32 -25.35 -26.12 3.83
C LEU A 32 -24.45 -25.20 4.67
N PHE A 33 -25.00 -24.62 5.74
CA PHE A 33 -24.25 -23.78 6.67
C PHE A 33 -23.47 -24.59 7.72
N THR A 34 -23.92 -25.79 8.11
CA THR A 34 -23.25 -26.60 9.13
C THR A 34 -22.21 -27.57 8.55
N THR A 35 -22.43 -28.08 7.34
CA THR A 35 -21.54 -29.03 6.68
C THR A 35 -20.68 -28.30 5.66
N PRO A 36 -19.35 -28.54 5.59
CA PRO A 36 -18.50 -27.95 4.57
C PRO A 36 -18.78 -28.60 3.20
N VAL A 37 -19.90 -28.22 2.57
CA VAL A 37 -20.32 -28.70 1.24
C VAL A 37 -19.34 -28.21 0.17
N ILE A 38 -18.83 -26.99 0.35
CA ILE A 38 -17.78 -26.41 -0.50
C ILE A 38 -16.58 -26.15 0.39
N LYS A 39 -15.55 -26.96 0.20
CA LYS A 39 -14.29 -26.87 0.93
C LYS A 39 -13.30 -26.00 0.19
N VAL A 40 -12.44 -25.30 0.92
CA VAL A 40 -11.21 -24.74 0.37
C VAL A 40 -10.34 -25.89 -0.13
N LYS A 41 -10.02 -25.87 -1.43
CA LYS A 41 -9.16 -26.85 -2.10
C LYS A 41 -7.81 -26.25 -2.43
N ASP A 42 -7.82 -25.04 -2.98
CA ASP A 42 -6.65 -24.34 -3.45
C ASP A 42 -6.70 -22.89 -2.95
N ILE A 43 -5.55 -22.40 -2.50
CA ILE A 43 -5.31 -21.01 -2.15
C ILE A 43 -4.21 -20.54 -3.09
N ILE A 44 -4.46 -19.46 -3.82
CA ILE A 44 -3.57 -18.95 -4.86
C ILE A 44 -3.28 -17.50 -4.49
N VAL A 45 -2.00 -17.19 -4.24
CA VAL A 45 -1.54 -15.83 -3.93
C VAL A 45 -0.89 -15.21 -5.16
N GLU A 46 -1.25 -13.97 -5.46
CA GLU A 46 -0.71 -13.21 -6.59
C GLU A 46 -0.33 -11.79 -6.17
N GLY A 47 0.68 -11.22 -6.82
CA GLY A 47 1.13 -9.84 -6.61
C GLY A 47 2.11 -9.64 -5.45
N ASN A 48 2.55 -10.73 -4.82
CA ASN A 48 3.57 -10.72 -3.79
C ASN A 48 4.99 -10.70 -4.41
N VAL A 49 5.90 -9.94 -3.81
CA VAL A 49 7.29 -9.76 -4.29
C VAL A 49 8.26 -9.95 -3.12
N VAL A 50 8.04 -9.23 -2.03
CA VAL A 50 8.82 -9.28 -0.79
C VAL A 50 8.17 -10.25 0.21
N CYS A 51 6.84 -10.21 0.35
CA CYS A 51 6.13 -11.16 1.21
C CYS A 51 6.09 -12.53 0.54
N THR A 52 6.39 -13.58 1.31
CA THR A 52 6.22 -14.95 0.82
C THR A 52 4.74 -15.30 0.74
N GLU A 53 4.40 -16.16 -0.23
CA GLU A 53 3.04 -16.71 -0.35
C GLU A 53 2.58 -17.36 0.96
N ASP A 54 3.43 -18.19 1.57
CA ASP A 54 3.16 -18.83 2.86
C ASP A 54 2.83 -17.82 3.96
N LYS A 55 3.53 -16.67 3.99
CA LYS A 55 3.26 -15.64 5.01
C LYS A 55 1.90 -15.00 4.80
N ILE A 56 1.51 -14.76 3.55
CA ILE A 56 0.20 -14.19 3.21
C ILE A 56 -0.91 -15.19 3.55
N ILE A 57 -0.70 -16.48 3.27
CA ILE A 57 -1.64 -17.54 3.65
C ILE A 57 -1.77 -17.63 5.18
N GLU A 58 -0.66 -17.62 5.91
CA GLU A 58 -0.64 -17.60 7.38
C GLU A 58 -1.44 -16.41 7.94
N LEU A 59 -1.19 -15.20 7.43
CA LEU A 59 -1.91 -13.99 7.84
C LEU A 59 -3.40 -14.05 7.49
N SER A 60 -3.76 -14.69 6.39
CA SER A 60 -5.16 -14.85 5.99
C SER A 60 -5.96 -15.70 6.99
N GLY A 61 -5.29 -16.63 7.69
CA GLY A 61 -5.93 -17.58 8.60
C GLY A 61 -6.83 -18.60 7.91
N ILE A 62 -6.73 -18.75 6.58
CA ILE A 62 -7.48 -19.73 5.81
C ILE A 62 -6.71 -21.06 5.84
N GLU A 63 -7.41 -22.14 6.13
CA GLU A 63 -6.85 -23.49 6.06
C GLU A 63 -7.49 -24.33 4.94
N TYR A 64 -6.72 -25.27 4.40
CA TYR A 64 -7.24 -26.26 3.47
C TYR A 64 -8.35 -27.09 4.12
N GLY A 65 -9.48 -27.23 3.42
CA GLY A 65 -10.64 -27.96 3.93
C GLY A 65 -11.67 -27.10 4.66
N ASP A 66 -11.39 -25.82 4.90
CA ASP A 66 -12.34 -24.89 5.53
C ASP A 66 -13.66 -24.80 4.76
N ASN A 67 -14.74 -24.46 5.48
CA ASN A 67 -16.02 -24.19 4.84
C ASN A 67 -15.96 -22.85 4.10
N LEU A 68 -15.76 -22.90 2.78
CA LEU A 68 -15.59 -21.74 1.91
C LEU A 68 -16.75 -20.74 2.04
N LEU A 69 -17.97 -21.21 2.31
CA LEU A 69 -19.15 -20.36 2.44
C LEU A 69 -19.16 -19.55 3.75
N ARG A 70 -18.49 -20.05 4.79
CA ARG A 70 -18.43 -19.42 6.13
C ARG A 70 -17.28 -18.43 6.29
N LEU A 71 -16.31 -18.45 5.39
CA LEU A 71 -15.18 -17.52 5.45
C LEU A 71 -15.65 -16.07 5.39
N ASN A 72 -15.17 -15.27 6.34
CA ASN A 72 -15.42 -13.84 6.41
C ASN A 72 -14.35 -13.10 5.63
N MET A 73 -14.61 -12.85 4.35
CA MET A 73 -13.64 -12.21 3.46
C MET A 73 -13.15 -10.85 3.98
N ARG A 74 -14.00 -10.08 4.64
CA ARG A 74 -13.61 -8.79 5.19
C ARG A 74 -12.56 -8.93 6.30
N GLU A 75 -12.77 -9.87 7.21
CA GLU A 75 -11.86 -10.15 8.33
C GLU A 75 -10.53 -10.70 7.81
N ILE A 76 -10.57 -11.65 6.88
CA ILE A 76 -9.39 -12.20 6.22
C ILE A 76 -8.59 -11.09 5.54
N THR A 77 -9.24 -10.21 4.77
CA THR A 77 -8.58 -9.04 4.17
C THR A 77 -7.95 -8.14 5.23
N GLN A 78 -8.63 -7.86 6.35
CA GLN A 78 -8.05 -7.06 7.43
C GLN A 78 -6.82 -7.73 8.05
N ASN A 79 -6.86 -9.05 8.26
CA ASN A 79 -5.72 -9.79 8.81
C ASN A 79 -4.51 -9.73 7.90
N VAL A 80 -4.69 -9.91 6.58
CA VAL A 80 -3.61 -9.76 5.60
C VAL A 80 -3.05 -8.32 5.62
N LEU A 81 -3.91 -7.30 5.70
CA LEU A 81 -3.52 -5.89 5.78
C LEU A 81 -2.83 -5.49 7.10
N THR A 82 -2.74 -6.37 8.09
CA THR A 82 -1.93 -6.11 9.30
C THR A 82 -0.43 -6.13 9.01
N ASN A 83 -0.01 -6.78 7.93
CA ASN A 83 1.36 -6.73 7.46
C ASN A 83 1.62 -5.38 6.77
N SER A 84 2.58 -4.63 7.31
CA SER A 84 2.92 -3.28 6.86
C SER A 84 3.43 -3.21 5.41
N TYR A 85 3.96 -4.30 4.88
CA TYR A 85 4.37 -4.38 3.48
C TYR A 85 3.18 -4.44 2.51
N ILE A 86 1.96 -4.70 2.98
CA ILE A 86 0.79 -4.83 2.11
C ILE A 86 0.05 -3.48 2.05
N GLU A 87 -0.06 -2.93 0.83
CA GLU A 87 -0.81 -1.71 0.56
C GLU A 87 -2.31 -1.98 0.42
N SER A 88 -2.65 -3.00 -0.36
CA SER A 88 -4.03 -3.43 -0.60
C SER A 88 -4.12 -4.94 -0.80
N CYS A 89 -5.28 -5.50 -0.52
CA CYS A 89 -5.56 -6.93 -0.65
C CYS A 89 -7.00 -7.12 -1.15
N ASP A 90 -7.16 -7.87 -2.23
CA ASP A 90 -8.45 -8.28 -2.79
C ASP A 90 -8.55 -9.81 -2.73
N ILE A 91 -9.64 -10.30 -2.15
CA ILE A 91 -9.84 -11.74 -1.93
C ILE A 91 -11.10 -12.18 -2.66
N LYS A 92 -10.95 -13.14 -3.57
CA LYS A 92 -12.04 -13.70 -4.36
C LYS A 92 -12.13 -15.21 -4.13
N ARG A 93 -13.36 -15.70 -3.97
CA ARG A 93 -13.65 -17.15 -3.91
C ARG A 93 -14.42 -17.60 -5.14
N THR A 94 -14.17 -18.83 -5.58
CA THR A 94 -14.95 -19.50 -6.62
C THR A 94 -15.81 -20.62 -6.03
N LEU A 95 -16.91 -20.96 -6.70
CA LEU A 95 -17.80 -22.04 -6.26
C LEU A 95 -17.13 -23.43 -6.30
N PHE A 96 -15.98 -23.58 -6.94
CA PHE A 96 -15.28 -24.86 -7.10
C PHE A 96 -14.29 -25.18 -5.96
N GLY A 97 -14.10 -24.26 -5.00
CA GLY A 97 -13.22 -24.46 -3.85
C GLY A 97 -11.96 -23.61 -3.86
N ASN A 98 -11.79 -22.70 -4.82
CA ASN A 98 -10.54 -21.93 -4.96
C ASN A 98 -10.68 -20.54 -4.31
N ILE A 99 -9.62 -20.10 -3.67
CA ILE A 99 -9.46 -18.74 -3.15
C ILE A 99 -8.28 -18.08 -3.85
N TYR A 100 -8.51 -16.88 -4.36
CA TYR A 100 -7.50 -16.02 -4.96
C TYR A 100 -7.27 -14.84 -4.02
N ILE A 101 -6.03 -14.68 -3.58
CA ILE A 101 -5.59 -13.55 -2.74
C ILE A 101 -4.66 -12.71 -3.60
N SER A 102 -5.17 -11.60 -4.12
CA SER A 102 -4.39 -10.64 -4.89
C SER A 102 -3.92 -9.53 -3.96
N VAL A 103 -2.61 -9.41 -3.74
CA VAL A 103 -2.02 -8.36 -2.90
C VAL A 103 -1.30 -7.33 -3.76
N GLN A 104 -1.28 -6.09 -3.29
CA GLN A 104 -0.38 -5.06 -3.77
C GLN A 104 0.58 -4.71 -2.65
N GLU A 105 1.87 -4.92 -2.86
CA GLU A 105 2.89 -4.55 -1.88
C GLU A 105 3.28 -3.08 -1.97
N ARG A 106 3.61 -2.50 -0.81
CA ARG A 106 4.18 -1.16 -0.70
C ARG A 106 5.61 -1.17 -1.23
N GLN A 107 5.97 -0.09 -1.90
CA GLN A 107 7.34 0.17 -2.30
C GLN A 107 7.94 1.23 -1.38
N SER A 108 9.04 0.88 -0.71
CA SER A 108 9.83 1.81 0.07
C SER A 108 10.37 2.92 -0.84
N ALA A 109 10.10 4.17 -0.47
CA ALA A 109 10.52 5.34 -1.23
C ALA A 109 11.66 6.10 -0.54
N ALA A 110 11.75 6.00 0.79
CA ALA A 110 12.69 6.75 1.60
C ALA A 110 13.12 5.96 2.84
N ILE A 111 14.25 6.36 3.40
CA ILE A 111 14.69 5.98 4.74
C ILE A 111 14.98 7.24 5.57
N SER A 112 14.61 7.24 6.85
CA SER A 112 14.84 8.37 7.76
C SER A 112 15.25 7.85 9.14
N THR A 113 15.97 8.67 9.90
CA THR A 113 16.30 8.40 11.30
C THR A 113 15.06 8.52 12.18
N PHE A 114 14.95 7.63 13.18
CA PHE A 114 13.92 7.65 14.22
C PHE A 114 14.56 7.23 15.57
N GLY A 115 14.93 8.21 16.39
CA GLY A 115 15.70 7.94 17.60
C GLY A 115 17.10 7.40 17.26
N GLU A 116 17.43 6.21 17.78
CA GLU A 116 18.65 5.47 17.44
C GLU A 116 18.46 4.51 16.25
N ASP A 117 17.20 4.30 15.83
CA ASP A 117 16.80 3.41 14.75
C ASP A 117 16.58 4.17 13.43
N PHE A 118 16.25 3.42 12.39
CA PHE A 118 15.86 3.92 11.07
C PHE A 118 14.48 3.41 10.69
N VAL A 119 13.78 4.14 9.84
CA VAL A 119 12.46 3.74 9.35
C VAL A 119 12.40 3.86 7.84
N THR A 120 11.84 2.85 7.19
CA THR A 120 11.53 2.91 5.76
C THR A 120 10.09 3.36 5.58
N ILE A 121 9.90 4.23 4.59
CA ILE A 121 8.65 4.96 4.38
C ILE A 121 8.28 4.89 2.90
N ASP A 122 7.00 4.66 2.61
CA ASP A 122 6.48 4.70 1.24
C ASP A 122 6.25 6.15 0.75
N LYS A 123 5.96 6.33 -0.54
CA LYS A 123 5.69 7.67 -1.11
C LYS A 123 4.46 8.38 -0.51
N LYS A 124 3.60 7.65 0.22
CA LYS A 124 2.41 8.15 0.91
C LYS A 124 2.67 8.45 2.38
N GLY A 125 3.92 8.35 2.83
CA GLY A 125 4.32 8.62 4.21
C GLY A 125 3.94 7.51 5.19
N VAL A 126 3.60 6.31 4.71
CA VAL A 126 3.32 5.15 5.56
C VAL A 126 4.62 4.45 5.92
N VAL A 127 4.80 4.17 7.21
CA VAL A 127 5.95 3.42 7.73
C VAL A 127 5.80 1.96 7.31
N ILE A 128 6.84 1.39 6.70
CA ILE A 128 6.86 -0.03 6.31
C ILE A 128 7.55 -0.85 7.39
N GLU A 129 8.75 -0.48 7.80
CA GLU A 129 9.52 -1.20 8.83
C GLU A 129 10.41 -0.25 9.64
N VAL A 130 10.76 -0.69 10.84
CA VAL A 130 11.76 -0.06 11.71
C VAL A 130 12.99 -0.97 11.73
N LEU A 131 14.16 -0.38 11.55
CA LEU A 131 15.43 -1.05 11.33
C LEU A 131 16.48 -0.53 12.31
N ASP A 132 17.33 -1.43 12.81
CA ASP A 132 18.48 -1.10 13.65
C ASP A 132 19.70 -0.65 12.83
N SER A 133 19.71 -0.92 11.51
CA SER A 133 20.81 -0.59 10.61
C SER A 133 20.32 -0.31 9.19
N VAL A 134 21.08 0.51 8.46
CA VAL A 134 20.84 0.84 7.03
C VAL A 134 21.71 0.03 6.07
N SER A 135 22.45 -0.97 6.56
CA SER A 135 23.40 -1.73 5.76
C SER A 135 22.70 -2.48 4.61
N GLY A 136 23.16 -2.26 3.38
CA GLY A 136 22.61 -2.91 2.18
C GLY A 136 21.34 -2.28 1.62
N ILE A 137 20.85 -1.17 2.19
CA ILE A 137 19.65 -0.48 1.72
C ILE A 137 20.03 0.62 0.74
N SER A 138 19.45 0.55 -0.46
CA SER A 138 19.61 1.57 -1.51
C SER A 138 18.35 2.43 -1.61
N LEU A 139 18.06 3.20 -0.57
CA LEU A 139 16.95 4.14 -0.52
C LEU A 139 17.45 5.58 -0.29
N PRO A 140 16.78 6.60 -0.84
CA PRO A 140 17.03 7.99 -0.49
C PRO A 140 16.94 8.24 1.02
N ALA A 141 18.00 8.78 1.62
CA ALA A 141 17.98 9.23 3.01
C ALA A 141 17.29 10.60 3.13
N VAL A 142 16.25 10.70 3.96
CA VAL A 142 15.55 11.96 4.21
C VAL A 142 15.92 12.49 5.59
N GLU A 143 16.54 13.67 5.61
CA GLU A 143 16.97 14.37 6.81
C GLU A 143 15.94 15.45 7.18
N GLY A 144 15.77 15.69 8.48
CA GLY A 144 14.91 16.76 8.98
C GLY A 144 13.41 16.48 8.92
N LEU A 145 12.96 15.21 8.93
CA LEU A 145 11.55 14.88 9.13
C LEU A 145 11.09 15.05 10.58
N ASP A 146 11.98 14.84 11.54
CA ASP A 146 11.69 14.91 12.99
C ASP A 146 10.49 14.05 13.39
N ILE A 147 10.59 12.76 13.08
CA ILE A 147 9.55 11.74 13.32
C ILE A 147 9.37 11.54 14.82
N THR A 148 8.14 11.68 15.31
CA THR A 148 7.76 11.50 16.71
C THR A 148 7.12 10.13 16.98
N GLU A 149 6.46 9.56 15.96
CA GLU A 149 5.85 8.23 16.05
C GLU A 149 5.96 7.50 14.71
N ALA A 150 6.43 6.25 14.75
CA ALA A 150 6.61 5.41 13.59
C ALA A 150 6.04 4.00 13.85
N ILE A 151 4.75 3.82 13.56
CA ILE A 151 4.08 2.52 13.65
C ILE A 151 4.00 1.89 12.25
N PRO A 152 4.56 0.69 12.02
CA PRO A 152 4.42 -0.01 10.76
C PRO A 152 2.96 -0.13 10.29
N GLY A 153 2.71 0.17 9.02
CA GLY A 153 1.38 0.20 8.41
C GLY A 153 0.56 1.46 8.71
N LYS A 154 1.09 2.41 9.49
CA LYS A 154 0.48 3.73 9.74
C LYS A 154 1.30 4.85 9.11
N THR A 155 0.64 5.97 8.83
CA THR A 155 1.31 7.20 8.44
C THR A 155 2.20 7.68 9.58
N MET A 156 3.44 8.04 9.26
CA MET A 156 4.37 8.60 10.24
C MET A 156 3.82 9.89 10.86
N VAL A 157 4.08 10.09 12.14
CA VAL A 157 3.77 11.34 12.84
C VAL A 157 5.05 12.16 12.96
N LEU A 158 4.96 13.44 12.58
CA LEU A 158 6.08 14.37 12.60
C LEU A 158 5.82 15.45 13.64
N SER A 159 6.90 16.00 14.22
CA SER A 159 6.78 17.15 15.13
C SER A 159 6.20 18.41 14.44
N ASP A 160 6.45 18.58 13.14
CA ASP A 160 5.87 19.62 12.29
C ASP A 160 5.09 19.00 11.13
N GLU A 161 3.75 19.02 11.21
CA GLU A 161 2.87 18.44 10.19
C GLU A 161 3.08 19.02 8.78
N ARG A 162 3.61 20.24 8.66
CA ARG A 162 3.90 20.84 7.34
C ARG A 162 4.95 20.04 6.57
N LYS A 163 5.89 19.40 7.28
CA LYS A 163 6.92 18.54 6.70
C LYS A 163 6.32 17.32 6.01
N LEU A 164 5.19 16.79 6.48
CA LEU A 164 4.52 15.66 5.86
C LEU A 164 3.99 16.07 4.47
N ASN A 165 3.31 17.21 4.35
CA ASN A 165 2.84 17.71 3.06
C ASN A 165 4.00 17.96 2.08
N VAL A 166 5.11 18.51 2.56
CA VAL A 166 6.33 18.72 1.77
C VAL A 166 6.90 17.38 1.28
N PHE A 167 7.05 16.40 2.18
CA PHE A 167 7.52 15.06 1.84
C PHE A 167 6.64 14.42 0.76
N LEU A 168 5.32 14.40 0.96
CA LEU A 168 4.36 13.81 0.03
C LEU A 168 4.44 14.46 -1.35
N LYS A 169 4.54 15.80 -1.42
CA LYS A 169 4.67 16.52 -2.68
C LYS A 169 5.99 16.22 -3.38
N ILE A 170 7.10 16.16 -2.65
CA ILE A 170 8.40 15.84 -3.23
C ILE A 170 8.37 14.44 -3.84
N PHE A 171 7.96 13.43 -3.08
CA PHE A 171 7.96 12.04 -3.55
C PHE A 171 6.90 11.75 -4.62
N ASP A 172 5.76 12.43 -4.63
CA ASP A 172 4.78 12.33 -5.72
C ASP A 172 5.36 12.82 -7.06
N ASN A 173 6.10 13.94 -7.06
CA ASN A 173 6.70 14.48 -8.28
C ASN A 173 7.95 13.70 -8.71
N ILE A 174 8.78 13.25 -7.77
CA ILE A 174 9.92 12.37 -8.07
C ILE A 174 9.44 11.08 -8.76
N ALA A 175 8.36 10.48 -8.25
CA ALA A 175 7.83 9.22 -8.78
C ALA A 175 7.20 9.37 -10.18
N LYS A 176 6.63 10.54 -10.51
CA LYS A 176 6.04 10.82 -11.83
C LYS A 176 7.10 10.96 -12.93
N ASP A 177 8.26 11.52 -12.57
CA ASP A 177 9.35 11.78 -13.50
C ASP A 177 10.44 10.71 -13.43
N ASP A 178 10.17 9.48 -12.96
CA ASP A 178 11.16 8.38 -12.82
C ASP A 178 12.49 8.81 -12.19
N PHE A 179 12.43 9.83 -11.34
CA PHE A 179 13.62 10.52 -10.83
C PHE A 179 14.21 9.84 -9.60
N SER A 180 13.47 8.88 -9.02
CA SER A 180 13.82 8.17 -7.79
C SER A 180 15.20 7.50 -7.85
N ALA A 181 15.58 6.96 -9.01
CA ALA A 181 16.78 6.15 -9.16
C ALA A 181 18.09 6.93 -8.97
N ILE A 182 18.06 8.26 -9.15
CA ILE A 182 19.26 9.09 -9.05
C ILE A 182 19.36 9.85 -7.72
N ILE A 183 18.32 9.78 -6.89
CA ILE A 183 18.29 10.51 -5.61
C ILE A 183 18.94 9.65 -4.54
N LYS A 184 19.92 10.24 -3.85
CA LYS A 184 20.62 9.62 -2.73
C LYS A 184 20.11 10.13 -1.39
N GLY A 185 19.62 11.37 -1.34
CA GLY A 185 19.01 11.91 -0.15
C GLY A 185 18.30 13.24 -0.36
N ILE A 186 17.59 13.68 0.67
CA ILE A 186 16.82 14.91 0.68
C ILE A 186 17.01 15.56 2.06
N ASP A 187 17.49 16.79 2.07
CA ASP A 187 17.57 17.62 3.27
C ASP A 187 16.33 18.50 3.38
N MET A 188 15.52 18.25 4.41
CA MET A 188 14.29 19.00 4.72
C MET A 188 14.38 19.76 6.05
N ASN A 189 15.58 19.98 6.60
CA ASN A 189 15.76 20.75 7.84
C ASN A 189 15.20 22.18 7.72
N ASN A 190 15.24 22.75 6.52
CA ASN A 190 14.65 24.04 6.20
C ASN A 190 13.69 23.95 5.00
N LEU A 191 12.38 24.09 5.25
CA LEU A 191 11.34 24.01 4.22
C LEU A 191 11.42 25.11 3.13
N MET A 192 12.21 26.16 3.34
CA MET A 192 12.46 27.22 2.37
C MET A 192 13.76 27.00 1.57
N SER A 193 14.58 26.02 1.96
CA SER A 193 15.87 25.73 1.35
C SER A 193 16.11 24.22 1.29
N ILE A 194 15.16 23.50 0.73
CA ILE A 194 15.22 22.05 0.55
C ILE A 194 16.31 21.72 -0.48
N ILE A 195 17.11 20.69 -0.19
CA ILE A 195 18.19 20.22 -1.07
C ILE A 195 17.99 18.75 -1.37
N ILE A 196 18.04 18.37 -2.64
CA ILE A 196 18.05 16.98 -3.09
C ILE A 196 19.50 16.62 -3.44
N LYS A 197 20.05 15.61 -2.78
CA LYS A 197 21.38 15.04 -3.00
C LYS A 197 21.26 13.93 -4.03
N THR A 198 22.01 13.99 -5.14
CA THR A 198 21.99 12.94 -6.17
C THR A 198 23.15 11.97 -6.02
N ALA A 199 23.09 10.84 -6.74
CA ALA A 199 24.18 9.88 -6.80
C ALA A 199 25.42 10.40 -7.56
N GLN A 200 25.30 11.48 -8.34
CA GLN A 200 26.35 12.01 -9.21
C GLN A 200 27.17 13.13 -8.54
N ASP A 201 27.15 13.26 -7.21
CA ASP A 201 27.77 14.36 -6.44
C ASP A 201 27.31 15.77 -6.87
N ILE A 202 26.15 15.86 -7.53
CA ILE A 202 25.48 17.13 -7.87
C ILE A 202 24.26 17.28 -6.96
N ASN A 203 24.21 18.40 -6.24
CA ASN A 203 23.06 18.75 -5.40
C ASN A 203 22.05 19.57 -6.21
N ILE A 204 20.77 19.41 -5.93
CA ILE A 204 19.70 20.27 -6.46
C ILE A 204 19.16 21.09 -5.31
N LYS A 205 19.38 22.41 -5.37
CA LYS A 205 18.78 23.34 -4.42
C LYS A 205 17.38 23.70 -4.91
N LEU A 206 16.38 23.05 -4.32
CA LEU A 206 14.97 23.20 -4.67
C LEU A 206 14.36 24.49 -4.13
N GLY A 207 14.86 24.97 -2.98
CA GLY A 207 14.22 26.06 -2.24
C GLY A 207 12.95 25.57 -1.55
N SER A 208 11.82 26.25 -1.76
CA SER A 208 10.51 25.79 -1.32
C SER A 208 9.88 24.81 -2.33
N ILE A 209 8.80 24.14 -1.90
CA ILE A 209 7.96 23.27 -2.76
C ILE A 209 7.10 24.03 -3.79
N GLU A 210 7.22 25.35 -3.87
CA GLU A 210 6.55 26.13 -4.91
C GLU A 210 7.07 25.74 -6.30
N ASN A 211 6.17 25.54 -7.26
CA ASN A 211 6.48 25.11 -8.63
C ASN A 211 7.36 23.83 -8.70
N ILE A 212 7.22 22.93 -7.72
CA ILE A 212 8.06 21.73 -7.58
C ILE A 212 8.09 20.84 -8.83
N GLU A 213 6.95 20.67 -9.51
CA GLU A 213 6.85 19.88 -10.75
C GLU A 213 7.80 20.41 -11.82
N TYR A 214 7.77 21.73 -12.06
CA TYR A 214 8.70 22.39 -12.99
C TYR A 214 10.15 22.24 -12.55
N LYS A 215 10.44 22.47 -11.26
CA LYS A 215 11.80 22.41 -10.72
C LYS A 215 12.42 21.02 -10.84
N ILE A 216 11.66 19.96 -10.55
CA ILE A 216 12.12 18.57 -10.69
C ILE A 216 12.35 18.23 -12.15
N LYS A 217 11.39 18.55 -13.04
CA LYS A 217 11.50 18.29 -14.47
C LYS A 217 12.73 18.95 -15.09
N VAL A 218 12.99 20.21 -14.75
CA VAL A 218 14.14 20.96 -15.27
C VAL A 218 15.45 20.45 -14.67
N SER A 219 15.48 20.16 -13.38
CA SER A 219 16.68 19.58 -12.73
C SER A 219 17.05 18.24 -13.36
N ARG A 220 16.05 17.39 -13.65
CA ARG A 220 16.23 16.14 -14.37
C ARG A 220 16.80 16.34 -15.76
N ALA A 221 16.19 17.23 -16.54
CA ALA A 221 16.65 17.53 -17.90
C ALA A 221 18.12 17.99 -17.92
N ILE A 222 18.51 18.86 -16.97
CA ILE A 222 19.90 19.33 -16.83
C ILE A 222 20.83 18.15 -16.51
N LEU A 223 20.51 17.33 -15.50
CA LEU A 223 21.35 16.19 -15.11
C LEU A 223 21.52 15.13 -16.22
N GLU A 224 20.49 14.90 -17.03
CA GLU A 224 20.53 13.88 -18.08
C GLU A 224 21.16 14.39 -19.38
N GLN A 225 20.88 15.64 -19.77
CA GLN A 225 21.15 16.15 -21.11
C GLN A 225 22.33 17.13 -21.17
N ASP A 226 22.73 17.74 -20.06
CA ASP A 226 23.85 18.67 -20.04
C ASP A 226 25.18 17.92 -19.85
N ASP A 227 25.88 17.65 -20.95
CA ASP A 227 27.19 16.99 -20.90
C ASP A 227 28.25 17.83 -20.17
N SER A 228 28.06 19.15 -20.03
CA SER A 228 29.06 20.03 -19.40
C SER A 228 29.19 19.84 -17.89
N ILE A 229 28.16 19.28 -17.25
CA ILE A 229 28.16 19.04 -15.80
C ILE A 229 28.51 17.59 -15.43
N LYS A 230 28.65 16.69 -16.42
CA LYS A 230 28.94 15.28 -16.16
C LYS A 230 30.31 15.11 -15.49
N GLY A 231 30.30 14.42 -14.34
CA GLY A 231 31.50 14.18 -13.53
C GLY A 231 31.98 15.38 -12.70
N LEU A 232 31.25 16.49 -12.72
CA LEU A 232 31.50 17.63 -11.84
C LEU A 232 30.82 17.44 -10.48
N LYS A 233 31.29 18.20 -9.49
CA LYS A 233 30.62 18.39 -8.20
C LYS A 233 30.09 19.81 -8.15
N GLY A 234 28.88 19.97 -7.64
CA GLY A 234 28.25 21.28 -7.67
C GLY A 234 26.80 21.27 -7.25
N THR A 235 26.17 22.43 -7.42
CA THR A 235 24.76 22.64 -7.10
C THR A 235 24.02 23.24 -8.27
N ILE A 236 22.94 22.59 -8.69
CA ILE A 236 21.92 23.16 -9.58
C ILE A 236 20.94 23.94 -8.71
N ASP A 237 20.92 25.27 -8.83
CA ASP A 237 20.02 26.14 -8.09
C ASP A 237 18.76 26.41 -8.92
N VAL A 238 17.63 25.83 -8.49
CA VAL A 238 16.29 26.03 -9.06
C VAL A 238 15.35 26.70 -8.04
N SER A 239 15.91 27.34 -7.01
CA SER A 239 15.13 27.86 -5.87
C SER A 239 14.37 29.16 -6.13
N PHE A 240 14.63 29.81 -7.26
CA PHE A 240 14.08 31.12 -7.61
C PHE A 240 13.40 31.09 -8.99
N ASP A 241 12.53 32.05 -9.23
CA ASP A 241 11.89 32.23 -10.53
C ASP A 241 12.92 32.77 -11.54
N GLY A 242 13.31 31.93 -12.49
CA GLY A 242 14.30 32.27 -13.51
C GLY A 242 14.96 31.04 -14.13
N ASN A 243 16.04 31.28 -14.87
CA ASN A 243 16.83 30.20 -15.42
C ASN A 243 17.63 29.51 -14.29
N PRO A 244 17.63 28.17 -14.23
CA PRO A 244 18.49 27.42 -13.32
C PRO A 244 19.95 27.81 -13.48
N VAL A 245 20.69 27.82 -12.38
CA VAL A 245 22.13 28.12 -12.40
C VAL A 245 22.89 26.95 -11.79
N PHE A 246 23.84 26.41 -12.54
CA PHE A 246 24.82 25.47 -12.00
C PHE A 246 25.98 26.25 -11.36
N ARG A 247 26.31 25.91 -10.12
CA ARG A 247 27.49 26.40 -9.41
C ARG A 247 28.40 25.22 -9.12
N GLN A 248 29.58 25.21 -9.74
CA GLN A 248 30.61 24.22 -9.44
C GLN A 248 31.21 24.47 -8.05
N GLU A 249 31.48 23.39 -7.32
CA GLU A 249 32.23 23.42 -6.05
C GLU A 249 33.74 23.61 -6.27
#